data_AF-A0A822DZJ9-F1
#
_entry.id   AF-A0A822DZJ9-F1
#
_cell.length_a   1.000
_cell.length_b   1.000
_cell.length_c   1.000
_cell.angle_alpha   90.00
_cell.angle_beta   90.00
_cell.angle_gamma   90.00
#
_symmetry.space_group_name_H-M   'P 1'
#
loop_
_entity.id
_entity.type
_entity.pdbx_description
1 polymer ?
#
loop_
_entity_poly.entity_id
_entity_poly.type
_entity_poly.pdbx_seq_one_letter_code
_entity_poly.pdbx_strand_id
1 'polypeptide(L)' 'PLLIRWLKQVSTRSGPFSFGYRIPITICMQEAVAGRIVSDALMDQRGRLSIIFQNWFDCRVKHVFSGRAFVPAANVNVAV' A
#
# COMPACT_ATOMS: atom_id res chain seq x y z
N PRO A 1 -1.72 -10.84 2.12
CA PRO A 1 -2.39 -11.70 1.10
C PRO A 1 -2.91 -10.91 -0.12
N LEU A 2 -3.74 -9.88 0.09
CA LEU A 2 -4.37 -9.11 -0.99
C LEU A 2 -3.36 -8.33 -1.84
N LEU A 3 -2.47 -7.57 -1.20
CA LEU A 3 -1.42 -6.78 -1.85
C LEU A 3 -0.54 -7.61 -2.80
N ILE A 4 -0.12 -8.79 -2.37
CA ILE A 4 0.71 -9.70 -3.18
C ILE A 4 -0.09 -10.22 -4.39
N ARG A 5 -1.39 -10.53 -4.20
CA ARG A 5 -2.27 -10.93 -5.30
C ARG A 5 -2.43 -9.81 -6.33
N TRP A 6 -2.59 -8.57 -5.88
CA TRP A 6 -2.68 -7.41 -6.77
C TRP A 6 -1.37 -7.18 -7.51
N LEU A 7 -0.22 -7.28 -6.86
CA LEU A 7 1.08 -7.19 -7.55
C LEU A 7 1.23 -8.25 -8.65
N LYS A 8 0.77 -9.48 -8.41
CA LYS A 8 0.72 -10.53 -9.44
C LYS A 8 -0.26 -10.17 -10.57
N GLN A 9 -1.41 -9.58 -10.25
CA GLN A 9 -2.38 -9.15 -11.25
C GLN A 9 -1.89 -7.97 -12.08
N VAL A 10 -1.11 -7.05 -11.50
CA VAL A 10 -0.42 -5.97 -12.22
C VAL A 10 0.59 -6.54 -13.21
N SER A 11 1.45 -7.47 -12.75
CA SER A 11 2.50 -8.04 -13.61
C SER A 11 1.92 -8.87 -14.76
N THR A 12 0.83 -9.60 -14.50
CA THR A 12 0.12 -10.42 -15.50
C THR A 12 -0.92 -9.63 -16.31
N ARG A 13 -1.13 -8.34 -16.02
CA ARG A 13 -2.19 -7.49 -16.60
C ARG A 13 -3.57 -8.15 -16.57
N SER A 14 -3.90 -8.78 -15.44
CA SER A 14 -5.15 -9.52 -15.25
C SER A 14 -6.00 -8.89 -14.13
N GLY A 15 -7.26 -9.34 -14.03
CA GLY A 15 -8.18 -8.86 -13.00
C GLY A 15 -8.51 -7.38 -13.20
N PRO A 16 -8.48 -6.54 -12.14
CA PRO A 16 -8.76 -5.11 -12.29
C PRO A 16 -7.86 -4.44 -13.34
N PHE A 17 -6.59 -4.85 -13.45
CA PHE A 17 -5.61 -4.23 -14.34
C PHE A 17 -5.74 -4.62 -15.82
N SER A 18 -6.72 -5.45 -16.19
CA SER A 18 -7.01 -5.73 -17.61
C SER A 18 -7.78 -4.58 -18.29
N PHE A 19 -8.48 -3.75 -17.52
CA PHE A 19 -9.27 -2.62 -18.05
C PHE A 19 -8.41 -1.38 -18.37
N GLY A 20 -7.14 -1.38 -17.97
CA GLY A 20 -6.18 -0.30 -18.25
C GLY A 20 -4.88 -0.50 -17.47
N TYR A 21 -3.74 -0.10 -18.05
CA TYR A 21 -2.42 -0.32 -17.45
C TYR A 21 -2.17 0.50 -16.18
N ARG A 22 -2.89 1.61 -15.97
CA ARG A 22 -2.70 2.53 -14.83
C ARG A 22 -4.02 2.80 -14.12
N ILE A 23 -4.44 1.87 -13.28
CA ILE A 23 -5.62 2.04 -12.42
C ILE A 23 -5.16 2.57 -11.08
N PRO A 24 -5.65 3.74 -10.62
CA PRO A 24 -5.33 4.27 -9.31
C PRO A 24 -5.95 3.37 -8.23
N ILE A 25 -5.21 3.14 -7.15
CA ILE A 25 -5.66 2.33 -6.02
C ILE A 25 -5.50 3.18 -4.76
N THR A 26 -6.53 3.21 -3.93
CA THR A 26 -6.50 3.79 -2.59
C THR A 26 -6.79 2.68 -1.59
N ILE A 27 -5.94 2.48 -0.59
CA ILE A 27 -6.03 1.35 0.34
C ILE A 27 -5.76 1.84 1.74
N CYS A 28 -6.64 1.48 2.68
CA CYS A 28 -6.39 1.66 4.09
C CYS A 28 -5.54 0.50 4.64
N MET A 29 -4.47 0.80 5.35
CA MET A 29 -3.64 -0.20 6.01
C MET A 29 -3.06 0.33 7.31
N GLN A 30 -2.47 -0.56 8.12
CA GLN A 30 -1.78 -0.14 9.34
C GLN A 30 -0.67 0.86 9.01
N GLU A 31 -0.55 1.91 9.82
CA GLU A 31 0.41 3.01 9.62
C GLU A 31 1.85 2.51 9.34
N ALA A 32 2.33 1.55 10.13
CA ALA A 32 3.66 0.97 9.96
C ALA A 32 3.88 0.25 8.62
N VAL A 33 2.82 -0.34 8.05
CA VAL A 33 2.89 -1.01 6.74
C VAL A 33 2.91 0.01 5.61
N ALA A 34 2.07 1.04 5.70
CA ALA A 34 2.07 2.14 4.75
C ALA A 34 3.43 2.86 4.74
N GLY A 35 3.97 3.17 5.93
CA GLY A 35 5.29 3.76 6.10
C GLY A 35 6.38 2.97 5.38
N ARG A 36 6.39 1.63 5.56
CA ARG A 36 7.34 0.75 4.84
C ARG A 36 7.18 0.82 3.33
N ILE A 37 5.97 0.91 2.80
CA ILE A 37 5.74 0.95 1.35
C ILE A 37 6.30 2.25 0.74
N VAL A 38 6.16 3.37 1.44
CA VAL A 38 6.63 4.68 0.96
C VAL A 38 8.06 5.03 1.39
N SER A 39 8.74 4.17 2.14
CA SER A 39 10.13 4.38 2.59
C SER A 39 11.10 4.64 1.43
N ASP A 40 11.87 5.72 1.54
CA ASP A 40 12.92 6.07 0.60
C ASP A 40 14.15 5.16 0.69
N ALA A 41 15.03 5.25 -0.32
CA ALA A 41 16.23 4.41 -0.47
C ALA A 41 17.13 4.34 0.78
N LEU A 42 17.20 5.43 1.54
CA LEU A 42 18.12 5.59 2.67
C LEU A 42 17.44 5.39 4.04
N MET A 43 16.17 5.00 4.08
CA MET A 43 15.44 4.81 5.33
C MET A 43 15.58 3.37 5.83
N ASP A 44 15.76 3.19 7.14
CA ASP A 44 15.82 1.87 7.80
C ASP A 44 14.54 1.04 7.61
N GLN A 45 13.41 1.72 7.40
CA GLN A 45 12.11 1.08 7.14
C GLN A 45 11.96 0.61 5.69
N ARG A 46 12.99 0.76 4.84
CA ARG A 46 12.98 0.22 3.48
C ARG A 46 13.14 -1.29 3.52
N GLY A 47 12.32 -1.98 2.74
CA GLY A 47 12.40 -3.43 2.64
C GLY A 47 11.77 -3.95 1.35
N ARG A 48 11.50 -5.26 1.35
CA ARG A 48 10.94 -5.97 0.18
C ARG A 48 9.63 -5.34 -0.32
N LEU A 49 8.77 -4.88 0.59
CA LEU A 49 7.49 -4.25 0.21
C LEU A 49 7.70 -2.91 -0.48
N SER A 50 8.61 -2.07 0.02
CA SER A 50 8.94 -0.78 -0.59
C SER A 50 9.37 -0.96 -2.04
N ILE A 51 10.34 -1.85 -2.27
CA ILE A 51 10.92 -2.07 -3.60
C ILE A 51 9.86 -2.59 -4.58
N ILE A 52 9.10 -3.60 -4.19
CA ILE A 52 8.14 -4.23 -5.12
C ILE A 52 7.00 -3.25 -5.44
N PHE A 53 6.48 -2.50 -4.46
CA PHE A 53 5.41 -1.55 -4.71
C PHE A 53 5.87 -0.34 -5.53
N GLN A 54 6.98 0.28 -5.14
CA GLN A 54 7.53 1.46 -5.83
C GLN A 54 7.97 1.15 -7.27
N ASN A 55 8.29 -0.11 -7.58
CA ASN A 55 8.61 -0.52 -8.95
C ASN A 55 7.39 -0.47 -9.90
N TRP A 56 6.17 -0.65 -9.38
CA TRP A 56 4.94 -0.69 -10.19
C TRP A 56 4.06 0.55 -10.01
N PHE A 57 4.20 1.27 -8.89
CA PHE A 57 3.30 2.35 -8.50
C PHE A 57 4.06 3.56 -7.94
N ASP A 58 3.50 4.75 -8.14
CA ASP A 58 3.85 5.95 -7.35
C ASP A 58 3.06 5.91 -6.04
N CYS A 59 3.71 5.47 -4.96
CA CYS A 59 3.08 5.26 -3.66
C CYS A 59 3.20 6.51 -2.77
N ARG A 60 2.07 6.98 -2.22
CA ARG A 60 2.03 8.13 -1.31
C ARG A 60 1.02 7.89 -0.20
N VAL A 61 1.38 8.26 1.03
CA VAL A 61 0.42 8.36 2.14
C VAL A 61 -0.27 9.71 2.05
N LYS A 62 -1.60 9.68 1.97
CA LYS A 62 -2.48 10.85 1.93
C LYS A 62 -2.94 11.28 3.31
N HIS A 63 -3.25 10.32 4.18
CA HIS A 63 -3.75 10.64 5.53
C HIS A 63 -3.48 9.52 6.52
N VAL A 64 -3.33 9.87 7.80
CA VAL A 64 -3.23 8.92 8.91
C VAL A 64 -4.38 9.16 9.87
N PHE A 65 -5.26 8.16 9.97
CA PHE A 65 -6.38 8.12 10.89
C PHE A 65 -5.95 7.49 12.22
N SER A 66 -6.42 8.06 13.33
CA SER A 66 -6.30 7.42 14.63
C SER A 66 -7.06 6.09 14.65
N GLY A 67 -6.47 5.05 15.25
CA GLY A 67 -7.14 3.75 15.41
C GLY A 67 -8.48 3.84 16.17
N ARG A 68 -8.64 4.87 17.01
CA ARG A 68 -9.89 5.15 17.75
C ARG A 68 -11.04 5.67 16.87
N ALA A 69 -10.75 6.12 15.65
CA ALA A 69 -11.76 6.60 14.71
C ALA A 69 -12.53 5.45 14.03
N PHE A 70 -12.05 4.21 14.17
CA PHE A 70 -12.68 3.02 13.61
C PHE A 70 -13.62 2.35 14.63
N VAL A 71 -14.65 1.68 14.11
CA VAL A 71 -15.55 0.83 14.90
C VAL A 71 -15.54 -0.58 14.31
N PRO A 72 -15.07 -1.61 15.05
CA PRO A 72 -14.48 -1.54 16.39
C PRO A 72 -13.13 -0.79 16.40
N ALA A 73 -12.77 -0.24 17.56
CA ALA A 73 -11.52 0.52 17.72
C ALA A 73 -10.31 -0.32 17.33
N ALA A 74 -9.47 0.21 16.45
CA ALA A 74 -8.25 -0.44 16.03
C ALA A 74 -7.12 -0.18 17.05
N ASN A 75 -6.30 -1.21 17.30
CA ASN A 75 -5.14 -1.11 18.20
C ASN A 75 -4.00 -0.26 17.63
N VAL A 76 -4.02 0.01 16.33
CA VAL A 76 -2.99 0.77 15.61
C VAL A 76 -3.66 1.81 14.73
N ASN A 77 -2.94 2.89 14.47
CA ASN A 77 -3.37 3.89 13.49
C ASN A 77 -3.41 3.28 12.08
N VAL A 78 -4.24 3.88 11.25
CA VAL A 78 -4.50 3.44 9.88
C VAL A 78 -4.12 4.56 8.93
N ALA A 79 -3.24 4.26 7.99
CA ALA A 79 -2.84 5.15 6.92
C ALA A 79 -3.56 4.80 5.62
N VAL A 80 -3.79 5.83 4.79
CA VAL A 80 -4.35 5.76 3.44
C VAL A 80 -3.39 6.42 2.47
#